data_AF-A0A0B6YJH2-F1
#
_entry.id   AF-A0A0B6YJH2-F1
#
_cell.length_a   1.000
_cell.length_b   1.000
_cell.length_c   1.000
_cell.angle_alpha   90.00
_cell.angle_beta   90.00
_cell.angle_gamma   90.00
#
_symmetry.space_group_name_H-M   'P 1'
#
loop_
_entity.id
_entity.type
_entity.pdbx_description
1 polymer ?
#
loop_
_entity_poly.entity_id
_entity_poly.type
_entity_poly.pdbx_seq_one_letter_code
_entity_poly.pdbx_strand_id
1 'polypeptide(L)'
;EMLTSLSESRLAKSISLQIKERLNKSHHDFGSALKQLEMRHTGRLDKIEEHRLKMRKVHAPRLAKLALESTSLKDVILYEMPQIGKEIGRGQYGVVYSCDRWGSHSPCAIKSVVPPDDKHWNDLALEFFYTKNIPEHER
;
A
#
# COMPACT_ATOMS: atom_id res chain seq x y z
N GLU A 1 62.51 -22.72 34.85
CA GLU A 1 63.48 -21.75 34.31
C GLU A 1 63.06 -21.05 33.01
N MET A 2 62.21 -21.62 32.14
CA MET A 2 61.74 -20.89 30.93
C MET A 2 60.75 -19.74 31.21
N LEU A 3 60.05 -19.76 32.35
CA LEU A 3 59.05 -18.73 32.69
C LEU A 3 59.66 -17.48 33.35
N THR A 4 60.85 -17.59 33.94
CA THR A 4 61.54 -16.48 34.62
C THR A 4 62.28 -15.54 33.65
N SER A 5 62.34 -15.88 32.36
CA SER A 5 62.90 -15.02 31.30
C SER A 5 61.85 -14.21 30.53
N LEU A 6 60.58 -14.30 30.91
CA LEU A 6 59.50 -13.53 30.28
C LEU A 6 59.41 -12.15 30.92
N SER A 7 59.86 -11.14 30.17
CA SER A 7 59.64 -9.74 30.53
C SER A 7 58.14 -9.42 30.43
N GLU A 8 57.49 -9.25 31.59
CA GLU A 8 56.07 -8.87 31.71
C GLU A 8 55.72 -7.66 30.83
N SER A 9 56.63 -6.68 30.76
CA SER A 9 56.44 -5.48 29.93
C SER A 9 56.48 -5.76 28.43
N ARG A 10 57.28 -6.74 27.97
CA ARG A 10 57.27 -7.18 26.56
C ARG A 10 55.99 -7.96 26.24
N LEU A 11 55.54 -8.81 27.16
CA LEU A 11 54.30 -9.56 27.02
C LEU A 11 53.08 -8.61 26.96
N ALA A 12 52.99 -7.65 27.90
CA ALA A 12 51.94 -6.65 27.92
C ALA A 12 51.90 -5.84 26.62
N LYS A 13 53.06 -5.37 26.13
CA LYS A 13 53.15 -4.66 24.84
C LYS A 13 52.67 -5.51 23.66
N SER A 14 53.08 -6.78 23.62
CA SER A 14 52.65 -7.71 22.56
C SER A 14 51.13 -7.94 22.58
N ILE A 15 50.55 -8.16 23.76
CA ILE A 15 49.11 -8.33 23.93
C ILE A 15 48.36 -7.05 23.54
N SER A 16 48.80 -5.87 23.99
CA SER A 16 48.18 -4.60 23.63
C SER A 16 48.21 -4.33 22.12
N LEU A 17 49.31 -4.69 21.45
CA LEU A 17 49.41 -4.60 19.99
C LEU A 17 48.42 -5.55 19.29
N GLN A 18 48.35 -6.81 19.71
CA GLN A 18 47.40 -7.77 19.15
C GLN A 18 45.94 -7.36 19.36
N ILE A 19 45.60 -6.81 20.54
CA ILE A 19 44.26 -6.28 20.81
C ILE A 19 43.96 -5.11 19.87
N LYS A 20 44.90 -4.17 19.71
CA LYS A 20 44.74 -3.02 18.81
C LYS A 20 44.55 -3.45 17.35
N GLU A 21 45.34 -4.42 16.89
CA GLU A 21 45.20 -4.98 15.54
C GLU A 21 43.85 -5.65 15.33
N ARG A 22 43.42 -6.48 16.30
CA ARG A 22 42.09 -7.11 16.25
C ARG A 22 40.96 -6.09 16.24
N LEU A 23 41.08 -5.03 17.06
CA LEU A 23 40.09 -3.96 17.11
C LEU A 23 40.02 -3.22 15.77
N ASN A 24 41.17 -2.86 15.19
CA ASN A 24 41.23 -2.18 13.90
C ASN A 24 40.62 -3.04 12.78
N LYS A 25 40.94 -4.33 12.76
CA LYS A 25 40.35 -5.27 11.80
C LYS A 25 38.83 -5.37 11.99
N SER A 26 38.36 -5.56 13.22
CA SER A 26 36.93 -5.64 13.52
C SER A 26 36.19 -4.36 13.13
N HIS A 27 36.79 -3.18 13.33
CA HIS A 27 36.21 -1.91 12.92
C HIS A 27 36.13 -1.79 11.39
N HIS A 28 37.18 -2.21 10.68
CA HIS A 28 37.19 -2.24 9.22
C HIS A 28 36.12 -3.20 8.67
N ASP A 29 36.02 -4.41 9.21
CA ASP A 29 35.03 -5.41 8.82
C ASP A 29 33.60 -4.88 9.07
N PHE A 30 33.36 -4.24 10.21
CA PHE A 30 32.08 -3.61 10.53
C PHE A 30 31.74 -2.47 9.56
N GLY A 31 32.69 -1.58 9.26
CA GLY A 31 32.49 -0.50 8.29
C GLY A 31 32.20 -1.01 6.88
N SER A 32 32.87 -2.10 6.46
CA SER A 32 32.59 -2.77 5.19
C SER A 32 31.18 -3.38 5.17
N ALA A 33 30.78 -4.06 6.24
CA ALA A 33 29.45 -4.64 6.36
C ALA A 33 28.34 -3.58 6.31
N LEU A 34 28.54 -2.43 6.97
CA LEU A 34 27.60 -1.30 6.91
C LEU A 34 27.46 -0.75 5.49
N LYS A 35 28.56 -0.53 4.78
CA LYS A 35 28.52 -0.07 3.38
C LYS A 35 27.80 -1.06 2.47
N GLN A 36 28.04 -2.36 2.65
CA GLN A 36 27.34 -3.40 1.89
C GLN A 36 25.84 -3.41 2.18
N LEU A 37 25.46 -3.24 3.46
CA LEU A 37 24.07 -3.16 3.88
C LEU A 37 23.38 -1.94 3.24
N GLU A 38 24.00 -0.76 3.34
CA GLU A 38 23.49 0.47 2.73
C GLU A 38 23.28 0.31 1.22
N MET A 39 24.30 -0.14 0.48
CA MET A 39 24.18 -0.37 -0.96
C MET A 39 23.05 -1.34 -1.32
N ARG A 40 22.84 -2.40 -0.52
CA ARG A 40 21.77 -3.38 -0.75
C ARG A 40 20.38 -2.80 -0.48
N HIS A 41 20.25 -1.91 0.50
CA HIS A 41 18.96 -1.40 0.93
C HIS A 41 18.49 -0.17 0.16
N THR A 42 19.38 0.75 -0.21
CA THR A 42 19.01 1.98 -0.92
C THR A 42 18.24 1.69 -2.20
N GLY A 43 18.81 0.88 -3.12
CA GLY A 43 18.12 0.54 -4.37
C GLY A 43 16.89 -0.37 -4.20
N ARG A 44 16.75 -1.05 -3.06
CA ARG A 44 15.58 -1.88 -2.76
C ARG A 44 14.39 -1.03 -2.33
N LEU A 45 14.63 0.01 -1.53
CA LEU A 45 13.58 0.92 -1.07
C LEU A 45 12.96 1.67 -2.25
N ASP A 46 13.79 2.22 -3.15
CA ASP A 46 13.31 2.95 -4.32
C ASP A 46 12.42 2.09 -5.21
N LYS A 47 12.83 0.84 -5.48
CA LYS A 47 12.04 -0.12 -6.26
C LYS A 47 10.71 -0.48 -5.59
N ILE A 48 10.70 -0.65 -4.26
CA ILE A 48 9.48 -0.95 -3.53
C ILE A 48 8.51 0.24 -3.61
N GLU A 49 9.00 1.46 -3.42
CA GLU A 49 8.17 2.66 -3.52
C GLU A 49 7.66 2.91 -4.94
N GLU A 50 8.47 2.64 -5.96
CA GLU A 50 8.03 2.69 -7.36
C GLU A 50 6.90 1.68 -7.64
N HIS A 51 7.04 0.44 -7.18
CA HIS A 51 5.99 -0.58 -7.33
C HIS A 51 4.72 -0.21 -6.56
N ARG A 52 4.85 0.28 -5.33
CA ARG A 52 3.70 0.76 -4.53
C ARG A 52 2.98 1.91 -5.24
N LEU A 53 3.72 2.83 -5.83
CA LEU A 53 3.16 3.94 -6.58
C LEU A 53 2.41 3.45 -7.82
N LYS A 54 2.97 2.52 -8.59
CA LYS A 54 2.30 1.89 -9.75
C LYS A 54 1.04 1.15 -9.33
N MET A 55 1.10 0.38 -8.24
CA MET A 55 -0.07 -0.32 -7.70
C MET A 55 -1.20 0.67 -7.38
N ARG A 56 -0.90 1.76 -6.67
CA ARG A 56 -1.91 2.74 -6.25
C ARG A 56 -2.44 3.59 -7.40
N LYS A 57 -1.58 4.01 -8.33
CA LYS A 57 -1.95 4.99 -9.38
C LYS A 57 -2.39 4.35 -10.69
N VAL A 58 -2.05 3.09 -10.95
CA VAL A 58 -2.30 2.43 -12.22
C VAL A 58 -3.14 1.18 -12.05
N HIS A 59 -2.70 0.24 -11.21
CA HIS A 59 -3.34 -1.08 -11.16
C HIS A 59 -4.65 -1.07 -10.37
N ALA A 60 -4.67 -0.47 -9.18
CA ALA A 60 -5.88 -0.40 -8.35
C ALA A 60 -7.06 0.32 -9.05
N PRO A 61 -6.88 1.51 -9.67
CA PRO A 61 -7.96 2.16 -10.40
C PRO A 61 -8.47 1.33 -11.58
N ARG A 62 -7.58 0.70 -12.35
CA ARG A 62 -7.97 -0.16 -13.48
C ARG A 62 -8.78 -1.37 -13.02
N LEU A 63 -8.35 -2.03 -11.95
CA LEU A 63 -9.09 -3.16 -11.38
C LEU A 63 -10.46 -2.72 -10.86
N ALA A 64 -10.52 -1.58 -10.16
CA ALA A 64 -11.76 -1.03 -9.65
C ALA A 64 -12.75 -0.68 -10.78
N LYS A 65 -12.25 -0.10 -11.88
CA LYS A 65 -13.07 0.21 -13.07
C LYS A 65 -13.65 -1.05 -13.71
N LEU A 66 -12.83 -2.07 -13.91
CA LEU A 66 -13.31 -3.37 -14.41
C LEU A 66 -14.34 -4.02 -13.48
N ALA A 67 -14.13 -3.93 -12.17
CA ALA A 67 -15.07 -4.46 -11.18
C ALA A 67 -16.41 -3.70 -11.19
N LEU A 68 -16.38 -2.38 -11.35
CA LEU A 68 -17.57 -1.53 -11.50
C LEU A 68 -18.33 -1.90 -12.78
N GLU A 69 -17.65 -1.93 -13.93
CA GLU A 69 -18.26 -2.25 -15.23
C GLU A 69 -18.85 -3.67 -15.24
N SER A 70 -18.11 -4.66 -14.74
CA SER A 70 -18.58 -6.04 -14.67
C SER A 70 -19.76 -6.20 -13.71
N THR A 71 -19.74 -5.53 -12.56
CA THR A 71 -20.86 -5.58 -11.61
C THR A 71 -22.09 -4.89 -12.22
N SER A 72 -21.93 -3.72 -12.82
CA SER A 72 -23.02 -2.98 -13.50
C SER A 72 -23.69 -3.82 -14.59
N LEU A 73 -22.91 -4.47 -15.47
CA LEU A 73 -23.45 -5.36 -16.49
C LEU A 73 -24.23 -6.53 -15.89
N LYS A 74 -23.70 -7.15 -14.84
CA LYS A 74 -24.39 -8.24 -14.15
C LYS A 74 -25.70 -7.75 -13.52
N ASP A 75 -25.69 -6.60 -12.87
CA ASP A 75 -26.86 -6.05 -12.17
C ASP A 75 -27.97 -5.68 -13.16
N VAL A 76 -27.63 -5.12 -14.33
CA VAL A 76 -28.59 -4.85 -15.41
C VAL A 76 -29.26 -6.13 -15.88
N ILE A 77 -28.52 -7.23 -16.02
CA ILE A 77 -29.06 -8.52 -16.47
C ILE A 77 -29.96 -9.14 -15.39
N LEU A 78 -29.59 -9.03 -14.11
CA LEU A 78 -30.31 -9.69 -13.02
C LEU A 78 -31.52 -8.90 -12.51
N TYR A 79 -31.45 -7.58 -12.51
CA TYR A 79 -32.39 -6.70 -11.80
C TYR A 79 -32.97 -5.57 -12.66
N GLU A 80 -32.59 -5.49 -13.93
CA GLU A 80 -32.89 -4.37 -14.82
C GLU A 80 -32.39 -3.02 -14.26
N MET A 81 -32.74 -1.92 -14.93
CA MET A 81 -32.43 -0.58 -14.44
C MET A 81 -33.40 -0.21 -13.30
N PRO A 82 -32.92 0.38 -12.20
CA PRO A 82 -33.77 0.79 -11.09
C PRO A 82 -34.74 1.91 -11.53
N GLN A 83 -35.96 1.90 -11.00
CA GLN A 83 -36.95 2.94 -11.28
C GLN A 83 -36.61 4.23 -10.50
N ILE A 84 -36.49 5.33 -11.23
CA ILE A 84 -36.18 6.65 -10.66
C ILE A 84 -37.46 7.30 -10.13
N GLY A 85 -37.53 7.48 -8.82
CA GLY A 85 -38.60 8.21 -8.13
C GLY A 85 -38.30 9.70 -7.96
N LYS A 86 -38.77 10.27 -6.85
CA LYS A 86 -38.63 11.70 -6.56
C LYS A 86 -37.18 12.05 -6.24
N GLU A 87 -36.72 13.21 -6.67
CA GLU A 87 -35.46 13.79 -6.17
C GLU A 87 -35.56 13.99 -4.63
N ILE A 88 -34.62 13.39 -3.90
CA ILE A 88 -34.51 13.49 -2.43
C ILE A 88 -33.27 14.24 -1.98
N GLY A 89 -32.33 14.53 -2.89
CA GLY A 89 -31.16 15.34 -2.58
C GLY A 89 -30.33 15.69 -3.80
N ARG A 90 -29.51 16.75 -3.68
CA ARG A 90 -28.60 17.21 -4.72
C ARG A 90 -27.31 17.70 -4.10
N GLY A 91 -26.18 17.26 -4.65
CA GLY A 91 -24.85 17.69 -4.24
C GLY A 91 -23.99 18.04 -5.44
N GLN A 92 -22.74 18.41 -5.17
CA GLN A 92 -21.77 18.77 -6.22
C GLN A 92 -21.51 17.63 -7.23
N TYR A 93 -21.76 16.38 -6.85
CA TYR A 93 -21.49 15.19 -7.66
C TYR A 93 -22.75 14.56 -8.29
N GLY A 94 -23.90 15.22 -8.19
CA GLY A 94 -25.12 14.79 -8.85
C GLY A 94 -26.36 14.79 -7.97
N VAL A 95 -27.37 14.06 -8.43
CA VAL A 95 -28.72 14.07 -7.84
C VAL A 95 -29.03 12.69 -7.27
N VAL A 96 -29.69 12.67 -6.12
CA VAL A 96 -30.14 11.46 -5.44
C VAL A 96 -31.66 11.38 -5.55
N TYR A 97 -32.15 10.23 -6.00
CA TYR A 97 -33.57 9.95 -6.18
C TYR A 97 -34.01 8.82 -5.25
N SER A 98 -35.28 8.84 -4.82
CA SER A 98 -35.90 7.71 -4.14
C SER A 98 -36.12 6.56 -5.12
N CYS A 99 -35.99 5.32 -4.65
CA CYS A 99 -36.36 4.12 -5.38
C CYS A 99 -37.03 3.14 -4.41
N ASP A 100 -38.27 2.74 -4.72
CA ASP A 100 -39.04 1.88 -3.82
C ASP A 100 -38.40 0.48 -3.72
N ARG A 101 -37.93 -0.06 -4.84
CA ARG A 101 -37.28 -1.37 -4.92
C ARG A 101 -36.35 -1.48 -6.13
N TRP A 102 -35.22 -2.15 -5.93
CA TRP A 102 -34.36 -2.63 -7.01
C TRP A 102 -33.79 -4.00 -6.64
N GLY A 103 -34.14 -5.04 -7.40
CA GLY A 103 -33.86 -6.42 -7.01
C GLY A 103 -34.42 -6.74 -5.61
N SER A 104 -33.56 -7.22 -4.72
CA SER A 104 -33.87 -7.49 -3.30
C SER A 104 -33.69 -6.27 -2.38
N HIS A 105 -33.27 -5.11 -2.90
CA HIS A 105 -33.04 -3.91 -2.10
C HIS A 105 -34.30 -3.06 -2.04
N SER A 106 -34.76 -2.74 -0.83
CA SER A 106 -35.91 -1.87 -0.58
C SER A 106 -35.93 -1.39 0.89
N PRO A 107 -36.21 -0.11 1.16
CA PRO A 107 -36.16 1.01 0.20
C PRO A 107 -34.70 1.31 -0.21
N CYS A 108 -34.49 1.93 -1.36
CA CYS A 108 -33.15 2.33 -1.78
C CYS A 108 -33.12 3.73 -2.43
N ALA A 109 -31.90 4.22 -2.66
CA ALA A 109 -31.66 5.52 -3.28
C ALA A 109 -30.79 5.34 -4.52
N ILE A 110 -31.11 6.09 -5.58
CA ILE A 110 -30.33 6.11 -6.82
C ILE A 110 -29.54 7.42 -6.86
N LYS A 111 -28.22 7.32 -6.88
CA LYS A 111 -27.33 8.47 -7.09
C LYS A 111 -26.93 8.52 -8.56
N SER A 112 -27.40 9.55 -9.28
CA SER A 112 -26.96 9.83 -10.65
C SER A 112 -25.62 10.55 -10.62
N VAL A 113 -24.61 9.99 -11.28
CA VAL A 113 -23.25 10.55 -11.38
C VAL A 113 -22.81 10.49 -12.83
N VAL A 114 -22.32 11.62 -13.35
CA VAL A 114 -21.70 11.70 -14.67
C VAL A 114 -20.28 12.22 -14.49
N PRO A 115 -19.26 11.34 -14.39
CA PRO A 115 -17.89 11.77 -14.23
C PRO A 115 -17.41 12.53 -15.48
N PRO A 116 -16.81 13.72 -15.33
CA PRO A 116 -16.44 14.58 -16.46
C PRO A 116 -15.17 14.11 -17.20
N ASP A 117 -14.34 13.26 -16.58
CA ASP A 117 -13.10 12.76 -17.16
C ASP A 117 -12.71 11.39 -16.55
N ASP A 118 -11.65 10.79 -17.10
CA ASP A 118 -11.13 9.49 -16.66
C ASP A 118 -10.65 9.48 -15.20
N LYS A 119 -10.16 10.62 -14.68
CA LYS A 119 -9.71 10.70 -13.29
C LYS A 119 -10.91 10.56 -12.36
N HIS A 120 -11.99 11.29 -12.63
CA HIS A 120 -13.21 11.18 -11.84
C HIS A 120 -13.88 9.81 -12.00
N TRP A 121 -13.78 9.18 -13.18
CA TRP A 121 -14.20 7.79 -13.36
C TRP A 121 -13.41 6.82 -12.47
N ASN A 122 -12.09 6.98 -12.39
CA ASN A 122 -11.23 6.17 -11.54
C ASN A 122 -11.54 6.36 -10.05
N ASP A 123 -11.78 7.62 -9.62
CA ASP A 123 -12.14 7.93 -8.24
C ASP A 123 -13.49 7.29 -7.87
N LEU A 124 -14.50 7.39 -8.74
CA LEU A 124 -15.80 6.74 -8.55
C LEU A 124 -15.68 5.22 -8.48
N ALA A 125 -14.89 4.63 -9.37
CA ALA A 125 -14.67 3.19 -9.39
C ALA A 125 -13.99 2.69 -8.11
N LEU A 126 -13.01 3.43 -7.59
CA LEU A 126 -12.36 3.12 -6.32
C LEU A 126 -13.33 3.26 -5.14
N GLU A 127 -14.13 4.32 -5.10
CA GLU A 127 -15.18 4.50 -4.07
C GLU A 127 -16.14 3.30 -4.06
N PHE A 128 -16.65 2.91 -5.24
CA PHE A 128 -17.50 1.73 -5.39
C PHE A 128 -16.80 0.46 -4.91
N PHE A 129 -15.57 0.23 -5.36
CA PHE A 129 -14.81 -0.97 -5.01
C PHE A 129 -14.58 -1.07 -3.50
N TYR A 130 -14.14 0.01 -2.85
CA TYR A 130 -13.92 -0.02 -1.40
C TYR A 130 -15.23 -0.18 -0.65
N THR A 131 -16.28 0.56 -1.02
CA THR A 131 -17.59 0.49 -0.36
C THR A 131 -18.18 -0.91 -0.38
N LYS A 132 -18.08 -1.61 -1.51
CA LYS A 132 -18.52 -3.01 -1.67
C LYS A 132 -17.77 -3.99 -0.77
N ASN A 133 -16.55 -3.65 -0.35
CA ASN A 133 -15.70 -4.49 0.50
C ASN A 133 -15.66 -4.01 1.96
N ILE A 134 -16.45 -3.01 2.34
CA ILE A 134 -16.60 -2.63 3.75
C ILE A 134 -17.38 -3.76 4.45
N PRO A 135 -16.84 -4.34 5.53
CA PRO A 135 -17.57 -5.32 6.32
C PRO A 135 -18.85 -4.72 6.89
N GLU A 136 -19.90 -5.54 7.03
CA GLU A 136 -21.11 -5.11 7.72
C GLU A 136 -20.77 -4.65 9.14
N HIS A 137 -21.37 -3.53 9.53
CA HIS A 137 -21.23 -2.95 10.85
C HIS A 137 -22.62 -2.78 11.45
N GLU A 138 -22.81 -3.13 12.73
CA GLU A 138 -24.09 -3.04 13.46
C GLU A 138 -24.62 -1.59 13.68
N ARG A 139 -24.02 -0.57 13.06
CA ARG A 139 -24.32 0.84 13.34
C ARG A 139 -25.44 1.37 12.46
#